data_AF-A0A496QIP2-F1
#
_entry.id   AF-A0A496QIP2-F1
#
_cell.length_a   1.000
_cell.length_b   1.000
_cell.length_c   1.000
_cell.angle_alpha   90.00
_cell.angle_beta   90.00
_cell.angle_gamma   90.00
#
_symmetry.space_group_name_H-M   'P 1'
#
loop_
_entity.id
_entity.type
_entity.pdbx_description
1 polymer ?
#
loop_
_entity_poly.entity_id
_entity_poly.type
_entity_poly.pdbx_seq_one_letter_code
_entity_poly.pdbx_strand_id
1 'polypeptide(L)'
;MAQVNYFLTEEQQMIVDLARQIAVEKIIPVRAKLDKNEEFPWDIMKDMAQADLFGLYIPEEYGGFAKGCFENCLALEQLAYGCIAVTTTFAASALGGYPILLFGSDEQKARYLPDIAAGKRLVAFGLTE
;
A
#
# COMPACT_ATOMS: atom_id res chain seq x y z
N MET A 1 15.02 13.90 -14.31
CA MET A 1 16.05 13.58 -13.30
C MET A 1 16.84 12.39 -13.82
N ALA A 2 18.17 12.37 -13.67
CA ALA A 2 18.95 11.22 -14.09
C ALA A 2 18.47 9.98 -13.31
N GLN A 3 18.10 8.91 -14.02
CA GLN A 3 17.59 7.70 -13.41
C GLN A 3 18.77 6.96 -12.76
N VAL A 4 18.86 7.02 -11.44
CA VAL A 4 19.78 6.16 -10.69
C VAL A 4 19.31 4.72 -10.91
N ASN A 5 20.13 3.90 -11.54
CA ASN A 5 19.81 2.50 -11.75
C ASN A 5 20.10 1.74 -10.44
N TYR A 6 19.04 1.33 -9.74
CA TYR A 6 19.12 0.60 -8.47
C TYR A 6 19.27 -0.92 -8.64
N PHE A 7 19.41 -1.42 -9.87
CA PHE A 7 19.48 -2.86 -10.17
C PHE A 7 18.30 -3.65 -9.59
N LEU A 8 17.10 -3.06 -9.68
CA LEU A 8 15.86 -3.72 -9.27
C LEU A 8 15.66 -5.01 -10.07
N THR A 9 15.06 -6.01 -9.42
CA THR A 9 14.58 -7.20 -10.13
C THR A 9 13.45 -6.82 -11.09
N GLU A 10 13.16 -7.68 -12.07
CA GLU A 10 12.02 -7.48 -12.96
C GLU A 10 10.72 -7.31 -12.17
N GLU A 11 10.50 -8.13 -11.13
CA GLU A 11 9.32 -8.03 -10.27
C GLU A 11 9.24 -6.71 -9.50
N GLN A 12 10.36 -6.25 -8.95
CA GLN A 12 10.44 -4.95 -8.27
C GLN A 12 10.17 -3.80 -9.25
N GLN A 13 10.66 -3.90 -10.48
CA GLN A 13 10.39 -2.92 -11.52
C GLN A 13 8.89 -2.91 -11.90
N MET A 14 8.22 -4.06 -11.96
CA MET A 14 6.77 -4.11 -12.18
C MET A 14 5.99 -3.38 -11.06
N ILE A 15 6.41 -3.52 -9.80
CA ILE A 15 5.79 -2.81 -8.67
C ILE A 15 5.97 -1.30 -8.83
N VAL A 16 7.17 -0.85 -9.19
CA VAL A 16 7.47 0.55 -9.48
C VAL A 16 6.57 1.08 -10.60
N ASP A 17 6.49 0.36 -11.71
CA ASP A 17 5.74 0.79 -12.89
C ASP A 17 4.23 0.85 -12.60
N LEU A 18 3.68 -0.16 -11.92
CA LEU A 18 2.27 -0.22 -11.54
C LEU A 18 1.89 0.89 -10.55
N ALA A 19 2.70 1.09 -9.50
CA ALA A 19 2.47 2.15 -8.53
C ALA A 19 2.60 3.55 -9.16
N ARG A 20 3.55 3.73 -10.09
CA ARG A 20 3.71 4.96 -10.86
C ARG A 20 2.49 5.22 -11.76
N GLN A 21 1.97 4.18 -12.41
CA GLN A 21 0.76 4.29 -13.23
C GLN A 21 -0.44 4.73 -12.38
N ILE A 22 -0.68 4.10 -11.22
CA ILE A 22 -1.76 4.51 -10.30
C ILE A 22 -1.56 5.97 -9.85
N ALA A 23 -0.34 6.37 -9.53
CA ALA A 23 -0.05 7.74 -9.14
C ALA A 23 -0.43 8.75 -10.24
N VAL A 24 -0.03 8.47 -11.50
CA VAL A 24 -0.26 9.36 -12.63
C VAL A 24 -1.72 9.37 -13.08
N GLU A 25 -2.35 8.21 -13.19
CA GLU A 25 -3.67 8.05 -13.79
C GLU A 25 -4.82 8.21 -12.79
N LYS A 26 -4.60 7.85 -11.51
CA LYS A 26 -5.65 7.80 -10.49
C LYS A 26 -5.50 8.87 -9.42
N ILE A 27 -4.28 9.17 -8.98
CA ILE A 27 -4.03 10.12 -7.88
C ILE A 27 -3.94 11.56 -8.38
N ILE A 28 -3.01 11.86 -9.29
CA ILE A 28 -2.72 13.23 -9.75
C ILE A 28 -3.96 13.98 -10.25
N PRO A 29 -4.89 13.37 -11.02
CA PRO A 29 -6.04 14.08 -11.55
C PRO A 29 -7.02 14.58 -10.48
N VAL A 30 -7.07 13.93 -9.31
CA VAL A 30 -8.08 14.22 -8.27
C VAL A 30 -7.50 14.77 -6.97
N ARG A 31 -6.18 14.71 -6.76
CA ARG A 31 -5.52 15.09 -5.49
C ARG A 31 -5.91 16.46 -4.95
N ALA A 32 -6.04 17.48 -5.83
CA ALA A 32 -6.38 18.84 -5.41
C ALA A 32 -7.84 18.97 -4.95
N LYS A 33 -8.75 18.17 -5.52
CA LYS A 33 -10.14 18.10 -5.07
C LYS A 33 -10.23 17.40 -3.72
N LEU A 34 -9.55 16.27 -3.57
CA LEU A 34 -9.52 15.51 -2.32
C LEU A 34 -9.00 16.35 -1.16
N ASP A 35 -7.89 17.07 -1.39
CA ASP A 35 -7.30 18.00 -0.42
C ASP A 35 -8.30 19.11 -0.03
N LYS A 36 -8.85 19.82 -1.02
CA LYS A 36 -9.80 20.91 -0.78
C LYS A 36 -11.06 20.49 -0.04
N ASN A 37 -11.55 19.28 -0.31
CA ASN A 37 -12.82 18.78 0.23
C ASN A 37 -12.65 17.89 1.47
N GLU A 38 -11.42 17.62 1.90
CA GLU A 38 -11.10 16.69 3.00
C GLU A 38 -11.74 15.30 2.79
N GLU A 39 -11.80 14.85 1.54
CA GLU A 39 -12.46 13.60 1.15
C GLU A 39 -11.51 12.40 1.26
N PHE A 40 -11.99 11.31 1.86
CA PHE A 40 -11.25 10.05 1.90
C PHE A 40 -11.16 9.44 0.48
N PRO A 41 -9.97 8.99 0.03
CA PRO A 41 -9.73 8.55 -1.35
C PRO A 41 -10.22 7.12 -1.63
N TRP A 42 -11.51 6.83 -1.41
CA TRP A 42 -12.08 5.49 -1.49
C TRP A 42 -11.81 4.76 -2.80
N ASP A 43 -12.01 5.44 -3.94
CA ASP A 43 -11.86 4.80 -5.24
C ASP A 43 -10.39 4.49 -5.55
N ILE A 44 -9.46 5.33 -5.09
CA ILE A 44 -8.03 5.06 -5.23
C ILE A 44 -7.62 3.89 -4.32
N MET A 45 -8.16 3.79 -3.10
CA MET A 45 -7.89 2.62 -2.23
C MET A 45 -8.39 1.32 -2.87
N LYS A 46 -9.55 1.35 -3.57
CA LYS A 46 -10.03 0.20 -4.34
C LYS A 46 -9.11 -0.14 -5.52
N ASP A 47 -8.65 0.86 -6.27
CA ASP A 47 -7.69 0.67 -7.36
C ASP A 47 -6.39 0.01 -6.84
N MET A 48 -5.87 0.45 -5.68
CA MET A 48 -4.69 -0.14 -5.04
C MET A 48 -4.94 -1.58 -4.55
N ALA A 49 -6.15 -1.89 -4.08
CA ALA A 49 -6.55 -3.23 -3.70
C ALA A 49 -6.68 -4.18 -4.90
N GLN A 50 -7.24 -3.70 -6.01
CA GLN A 50 -7.34 -4.47 -7.26
C GLN A 50 -5.98 -4.71 -7.93
N ALA A 51 -5.01 -3.85 -7.64
CA ALA A 51 -3.61 -4.00 -8.01
C ALA A 51 -2.80 -4.84 -7.00
N ASP A 52 -3.48 -5.43 -6.02
CA ASP A 52 -2.93 -6.27 -4.94
C ASP A 52 -1.82 -5.61 -4.09
N LEU A 53 -1.72 -4.27 -4.09
CA LEU A 53 -0.63 -3.57 -3.41
C LEU A 53 -0.65 -3.76 -1.88
N PHE A 54 -1.82 -3.99 -1.28
CA PHE A 54 -1.93 -4.26 0.16
C PHE A 54 -1.32 -5.61 0.57
N GLY A 55 -1.14 -6.54 -0.37
CA GLY A 55 -0.55 -7.86 -0.14
C GLY A 55 0.98 -7.90 -0.15
N LEU A 56 1.67 -6.82 -0.56
CA LEU A 56 3.12 -6.83 -0.79
C LEU A 56 3.95 -7.28 0.42
N TYR A 57 3.56 -6.86 1.62
CA TYR A 57 4.28 -7.17 2.87
C TYR A 57 3.71 -8.37 3.63
N ILE A 58 2.61 -8.95 3.15
CA ILE A 58 1.92 -10.06 3.82
C ILE A 58 2.39 -11.38 3.22
N PRO A 59 2.63 -12.43 4.03
CA PRO A 59 2.97 -13.77 3.53
C PRO A 59 1.92 -14.39 2.60
N GLU A 60 2.36 -15.26 1.70
CA GLU A 60 1.50 -15.96 0.74
C GLU A 60 0.42 -16.83 1.41
N GLU A 61 0.70 -17.41 2.59
CA GLU A 61 -0.28 -18.20 3.36
C GLU A 61 -1.51 -17.39 3.79
N TYR A 62 -1.39 -16.06 3.81
CA TYR A 62 -2.48 -15.14 4.10
C TYR A 62 -2.92 -14.36 2.84
N GLY A 63 -2.56 -14.82 1.64
CA GLY A 63 -2.95 -14.22 0.36
C GLY A 63 -2.15 -12.97 -0.05
N GLY A 64 -0.97 -12.76 0.54
CA GLY A 64 -0.02 -11.73 0.08
C GLY A 64 1.07 -12.29 -0.86
N PHE A 65 2.17 -11.58 -0.99
CA PHE A 65 3.28 -11.92 -1.92
C PHE A 65 4.64 -12.13 -1.24
N ALA A 66 4.70 -12.02 0.10
CA ALA A 66 5.90 -12.19 0.90
C ALA A 66 7.13 -11.39 0.41
N LYS A 67 6.91 -10.23 -0.23
CA LYS A 67 8.00 -9.40 -0.76
C LYS A 67 8.68 -8.61 0.35
N GLY A 68 7.87 -8.08 1.28
CA GLY A 68 8.34 -7.47 2.52
C GLY A 68 8.37 -5.95 2.47
N CYS A 69 9.25 -5.35 3.27
CA CYS A 69 9.28 -3.90 3.48
C CYS A 69 9.83 -3.12 2.27
N PHE A 70 10.84 -3.67 1.58
CA PHE A 70 11.51 -2.97 0.48
C PHE A 70 10.56 -2.72 -0.70
N GLU A 71 9.80 -3.73 -1.12
CA GLU A 71 8.80 -3.61 -2.18
C GLU A 71 7.65 -2.68 -1.80
N ASN A 72 7.29 -2.67 -0.52
CA ASN A 72 6.34 -1.70 -0.01
C ASN A 72 6.90 -0.27 -0.14
N CYS A 73 8.18 -0.05 0.17
CA CYS A 73 8.85 1.24 -0.04
C CYS A 73 8.87 1.65 -1.52
N LEU A 74 9.15 0.71 -2.43
CA LEU A 74 9.11 0.98 -3.87
C LEU A 74 7.73 1.48 -4.30
N ALA A 75 6.65 0.80 -3.89
CA ALA A 75 5.29 1.25 -4.19
C ALA A 75 5.00 2.64 -3.58
N LEU A 76 5.33 2.83 -2.30
CA LEU A 76 5.08 4.09 -1.57
C LEU A 76 5.78 5.29 -2.21
N GLU A 77 7.03 5.13 -2.65
CA GLU A 77 7.77 6.21 -3.32
C GLU A 77 7.03 6.70 -4.58
N GLN A 78 6.56 5.76 -5.40
CA GLN A 78 5.86 6.11 -6.65
C GLN A 78 4.48 6.70 -6.39
N LEU A 79 3.74 6.19 -5.40
CA LEU A 79 2.44 6.75 -5.00
C LEU A 79 2.59 8.16 -4.41
N ALA A 80 3.62 8.38 -3.58
CA ALA A 80 3.90 9.65 -2.92
C ALA A 80 4.21 10.77 -3.92
N TYR A 81 4.83 10.43 -5.06
CA TYR A 81 4.99 11.36 -6.18
C TYR A 81 3.65 11.97 -6.62
N GLY A 82 2.57 11.19 -6.61
CA GLY A 82 1.24 11.65 -6.92
C GLY A 82 0.67 12.54 -5.82
N CYS A 83 0.54 12.00 -4.60
CA CYS A 83 0.07 12.73 -3.42
C CYS A 83 0.47 12.01 -2.15
N ILE A 84 1.14 12.74 -1.24
CA ILE A 84 1.59 12.17 0.03
C ILE A 84 0.42 11.81 0.96
N ALA A 85 -0.66 12.57 0.98
CA ALA A 85 -1.82 12.29 1.85
C ALA A 85 -2.49 10.96 1.49
N VAL A 86 -2.77 10.75 0.19
CA VAL A 86 -3.33 9.49 -0.32
C VAL A 86 -2.39 8.31 -0.05
N THR A 87 -1.09 8.52 -0.22
CA THR A 87 -0.08 7.49 0.04
C THR A 87 -0.02 7.12 1.52
N THR A 88 -0.11 8.10 2.42
CA THR A 88 -0.18 7.87 3.86
C THR A 88 -1.44 7.07 4.25
N THR A 89 -2.58 7.32 3.61
CA THR A 89 -3.80 6.52 3.81
C THR A 89 -3.56 5.03 3.50
N PHE A 90 -2.88 4.73 2.39
CA PHE A 90 -2.48 3.36 2.05
C PHE A 90 -1.46 2.79 3.04
N ALA A 91 -0.39 3.55 3.34
CA ALA A 91 0.70 3.14 4.23
C ALA A 91 0.22 2.82 5.66
N ALA A 92 -0.82 3.52 6.14
CA ALA A 92 -1.39 3.28 7.46
C ALA A 92 -1.90 1.84 7.65
N SER A 93 -2.36 1.18 6.57
CA SER A 93 -2.78 -0.22 6.64
C SER A 93 -1.61 -1.15 6.92
N ALA A 94 -0.44 -0.89 6.34
CA ALA A 94 0.78 -1.63 6.68
C ALA A 94 1.20 -1.37 8.14
N LEU A 95 1.17 -0.11 8.58
CA LEU A 95 1.48 0.27 9.96
C LEU A 95 0.59 -0.46 10.97
N GLY A 96 -0.72 -0.52 10.73
CA GLY A 96 -1.67 -1.25 11.59
C GLY A 96 -1.61 -2.77 11.44
N GLY A 97 -1.25 -3.28 10.26
CA GLY A 97 -1.16 -4.71 9.97
C GLY A 97 0.11 -5.38 10.52
N TYR A 98 1.23 -4.67 10.57
CA TYR A 98 2.51 -5.21 11.04
C TYR A 98 2.47 -5.80 12.47
N PRO A 99 1.84 -5.16 13.47
CA PRO A 99 1.68 -5.76 14.79
C PRO A 99 0.98 -7.12 14.77
N ILE A 100 -0.06 -7.29 13.94
CA ILE A 100 -0.78 -8.56 13.77
C ILE A 100 0.13 -9.59 13.09
N LEU A 101 0.83 -9.18 12.03
CA LEU A 101 1.75 -10.05 11.29
C LEU A 101 2.90 -10.57 12.16
N LEU A 102 3.51 -9.70 12.95
CA LEU A 102 4.71 -10.02 13.73
C LEU A 102 4.37 -10.72 15.06
N PHE A 103 3.29 -10.32 15.73
CA PHE A 103 3.02 -10.72 17.11
C PHE A 103 1.63 -11.33 17.34
N GLY A 104 0.78 -11.41 16.31
CA GLY A 104 -0.51 -12.06 16.42
C GLY A 104 -0.39 -13.57 16.67
N SER A 105 -1.38 -14.15 17.36
CA SER A 105 -1.56 -15.61 17.37
C SER A 105 -1.94 -16.13 15.99
N ASP A 106 -1.81 -17.43 15.75
CA ASP A 106 -2.21 -18.06 14.49
C ASP A 106 -3.69 -17.77 14.17
N GLU A 107 -4.56 -17.76 15.19
CA GLU A 107 -5.97 -17.40 15.05
C GLU A 107 -6.15 -15.93 14.62
N GLN A 108 -5.41 -14.99 15.21
CA GLN A 108 -5.49 -13.58 14.85
C GLN A 108 -4.98 -13.35 13.42
N LYS A 109 -3.86 -13.98 13.06
CA LYS A 109 -3.28 -13.88 11.71
C LYS A 109 -4.24 -14.42 10.66
N ALA A 110 -4.75 -15.65 10.85
CA ALA A 110 -5.70 -16.28 9.94
C ALA A 110 -7.01 -15.48 9.81
N ARG A 111 -7.45 -14.82 10.88
CA ARG A 111 -8.68 -14.02 10.88
C ARG A 111 -8.54 -12.69 10.14
N TYR A 112 -7.41 -11.99 10.28
CA TYR A 112 -7.30 -10.60 9.83
C TYR A 112 -6.44 -10.43 8.58
N LEU A 113 -5.30 -11.11 8.47
CA LEU A 113 -4.34 -10.86 7.38
C LEU A 113 -4.92 -11.11 5.98
N PRO A 114 -5.78 -12.12 5.73
CA PRO A 114 -6.38 -12.32 4.40
C PRO A 114 -7.23 -11.14 3.91
N ASP A 115 -8.03 -10.55 4.79
CA ASP A 115 -8.86 -9.39 4.44
C ASP A 115 -8.01 -8.12 4.24
N ILE A 116 -6.89 -8.00 4.95
CA ILE A 116 -5.94 -6.89 4.82
C ILE A 116 -5.17 -7.02 3.50
N ALA A 117 -4.64 -8.20 3.19
CA ALA A 117 -3.90 -8.47 1.96
C ALA A 117 -4.74 -8.18 0.71
N ALA A 118 -6.01 -8.56 0.74
CA ALA A 118 -6.97 -8.29 -0.34
C ALA A 118 -7.46 -6.83 -0.38
N GLY A 119 -7.02 -5.96 0.54
CA GLY A 119 -7.51 -4.57 0.65
C GLY A 119 -9.01 -4.45 0.98
N LYS A 120 -9.66 -5.53 1.45
CA LYS A 120 -11.08 -5.52 1.86
C LYS A 120 -11.27 -4.79 3.18
N ARG A 121 -10.25 -4.79 4.03
CA ARG A 121 -10.21 -4.02 5.28
C ARG A 121 -8.97 -3.14 5.30
N LEU A 122 -9.20 -1.84 5.48
CA LEU A 122 -8.15 -0.90 5.84
C LEU A 122 -7.95 -0.95 7.35
N VAL A 123 -6.69 -0.80 7.78
CA VAL A 123 -6.30 -0.88 9.18
C VAL A 123 -5.61 0.41 9.57
N ALA A 124 -5.76 0.80 10.84
CA ALA A 124 -5.08 1.94 11.43
C ALA A 124 -4.33 1.50 12.68
N PHE A 125 -3.39 2.33 13.13
CA PHE A 125 -2.61 2.12 14.35
C PHE A 125 -2.95 3.21 15.37
N GLY A 126 -3.62 2.82 16.46
CA GLY A 126 -3.94 3.72 17.57
C GLY A 126 -2.84 3.69 18.61
N LEU A 127 -2.05 4.77 18.71
CA LEU A 127 -0.97 4.92 19.68
C LEU A 127 -0.98 6.27 20.39
N THR A 128 -1.07 7.37 19.64
CA THR A 128 -1.02 8.72 20.19
C THR A 128 -2.29 9.06 20.98
N GLU A 129 -2.14 9.73 22.13
CA GLU A 129 -3.20 10.21 23.03
C GLU A 129 -3.31 11.74 23.03
#